data_AF-B4J098-F1
#
_entry.id   AF-B4J098-F1
#
_cell.length_a   1.000
_cell.length_b   1.000
_cell.length_c   1.000
_cell.angle_alpha   90.00
_cell.angle_beta   90.00
_cell.angle_gamma   90.00
#
_symmetry.space_group_name_H-M   'P 1'
#
loop_
_entity.id
_entity.type
_entity.pdbx_description
1 polymer ?
#
loop_
_entity_poly.entity_id
_entity_poly.type
_entity_poly.pdbx_seq_one_letter_code
_entity_poly.pdbx_strand_id
1 'polypeptide(L)'
;MVSTFIGLLDIQSWWEIPCISHFCSLFSSAFDLPDIDIEDLESALLSDGTSDEDQVALVPELIVRLLTGCDALHSVANEITHSNYQMFLRRYLRQQCRLHQTENHFDTDIDFQSLPVRKRLQILHHLCHFRLDSVDVQVILSNLEADSLRVEPLGYDSKNSGYWYFYGTRLYREDRTAAAPVTSASSWNSKQSAAAAAAAAAAAEFECGSDDFSGNTTLWNNNTVWQVICFTEDDWQHLASKFKASSHAKERELFQILAENFLPKLPQLFRERERLRRRKLLQVRNSSRLRNLAELKARQEEEREKRELERERERIRRERQTATSLAAQQRTRRRLARAVF
;
A
#
# COMPACT_ATOMS: atom_id res chain seq x y z
N MET A 1 16.39 4.48 -18.16
CA MET A 1 17.19 4.44 -16.92
C MET A 1 17.30 5.78 -16.19
N VAL A 2 17.20 6.95 -16.86
CA VAL A 2 17.20 8.27 -16.18
C VAL A 2 15.84 8.61 -15.54
N SER A 3 14.73 8.12 -16.12
CA SER A 3 13.36 8.39 -15.63
C SER A 3 13.04 7.77 -14.27
N THR A 4 13.64 6.62 -13.94
CA THR A 4 13.43 5.93 -12.65
C THR A 4 14.15 6.62 -11.48
N PHE A 5 15.28 7.28 -11.72
CA PHE A 5 16.03 7.96 -10.66
C PHE A 5 15.37 9.27 -10.22
N ILE A 6 14.79 10.03 -11.15
CA ILE A 6 14.03 11.25 -10.84
C ILE A 6 12.74 10.88 -10.09
N GLY A 7 12.02 9.85 -10.55
CA GLY A 7 10.82 9.36 -9.86
C GLY A 7 11.08 8.85 -8.43
N LEU A 8 12.28 8.32 -8.17
CA LEU A 8 12.67 7.85 -6.84
C LEU A 8 12.95 8.99 -5.85
N LEU A 9 13.55 10.09 -6.29
CA LEU A 9 13.76 11.25 -5.43
C LEU A 9 12.44 11.96 -5.11
N ASP A 10 11.55 12.04 -6.09
CA ASP A 10 10.22 12.64 -5.90
C ASP A 10 9.39 11.81 -4.92
N ILE A 11 9.31 10.48 -5.08
CA ILE A 11 8.51 9.63 -4.19
C ILE A 11 9.02 9.65 -2.75
N GLN A 12 10.34 9.74 -2.54
CA GLN A 12 10.95 9.83 -1.22
C GLN A 12 10.70 11.17 -0.51
N SER A 13 10.31 12.20 -1.26
CA SER A 13 9.93 13.51 -0.72
C SER A 13 8.47 13.60 -0.31
N TRP A 14 7.67 12.55 -0.54
CA TRP A 14 6.26 12.52 -0.22
C TRP A 14 6.04 11.85 1.14
N TRP A 15 5.52 12.62 2.10
CA TRP A 15 5.24 12.15 3.45
C TRP A 15 4.16 11.06 3.48
N GLU A 16 3.32 10.96 2.45
CA GLU A 16 2.28 9.94 2.37
C GLU A 16 2.86 8.53 2.25
N ILE A 17 4.08 8.38 1.68
CA ILE A 17 4.74 7.07 1.54
C ILE A 17 5.01 6.43 2.90
N PRO A 18 5.82 7.04 3.81
CA PRO A 18 6.06 6.45 5.12
C PRO A 18 4.79 6.39 5.97
N CYS A 19 3.83 7.30 5.77
CA CYS A 19 2.54 7.27 6.45
C CYS A 19 1.72 6.01 6.11
N ILE A 20 1.51 5.72 4.82
CA ILE A 20 0.77 4.52 4.38
C ILE A 20 1.50 3.25 4.81
N SER A 21 2.82 3.25 4.68
CA SER A 21 3.66 2.15 5.16
C SER A 21 3.45 1.88 6.65
N HIS A 22 3.49 2.94 7.47
CA HIS A 22 3.30 2.82 8.90
C HIS A 22 1.90 2.33 9.26
N PHE A 23 0.88 2.85 8.58
CA PHE A 23 -0.49 2.36 8.68
C PHE A 23 -0.58 0.85 8.38
N CYS A 24 0.05 0.39 7.30
CA CYS A 24 0.05 -1.02 6.93
C CYS A 24 0.72 -1.88 8.00
N SER A 25 1.83 -1.41 8.58
CA SER A 25 2.52 -2.11 9.67
C SER A 25 1.66 -2.19 10.93
N LEU A 26 1.08 -1.05 11.34
CA LEU A 26 0.30 -0.91 12.56
C LEU A 26 -0.98 -1.77 12.53
N PHE A 27 -1.67 -1.78 11.40
CA PHE A 27 -2.91 -2.53 11.23
C PHE A 27 -2.75 -3.86 10.49
N SER A 28 -1.52 -4.33 10.28
CA SER A 28 -1.22 -5.57 9.55
C SER A 28 -2.03 -6.77 10.07
N SER A 29 -1.99 -7.02 11.38
CA SER A 29 -2.74 -8.11 12.01
C SER A 29 -4.25 -7.86 12.08
N ALA A 30 -4.69 -6.60 12.09
CA ALA A 30 -6.09 -6.25 12.30
C ALA A 30 -6.89 -6.29 11.00
N PHE A 31 -6.29 -5.86 9.89
CA PHE A 31 -6.93 -5.80 8.57
C PHE A 31 -6.38 -6.85 7.59
N ASP A 32 -5.55 -7.78 8.06
CA ASP A 32 -4.88 -8.81 7.23
C ASP A 32 -4.12 -8.17 6.04
N LEU A 33 -3.40 -7.07 6.34
CA LEU A 33 -2.65 -6.35 5.32
C LEU A 33 -1.34 -7.08 5.02
N PRO A 34 -0.87 -7.02 3.77
CA PRO A 34 0.45 -7.50 3.43
C PRO A 34 1.54 -6.78 4.25
N ASP A 35 2.59 -7.52 4.59
CA ASP A 35 3.78 -7.01 5.27
C ASP A 35 4.64 -6.17 4.31
N ILE A 36 4.29 -4.88 4.22
CA ILE A 36 4.87 -3.91 3.30
C ILE A 36 5.93 -3.08 4.01
N ASP A 37 7.17 -3.17 3.52
CA ASP A 37 8.23 -2.22 3.86
C ASP A 37 8.10 -0.95 3.02
N ILE A 38 8.63 0.17 3.53
CA ILE A 38 8.64 1.47 2.81
C ILE A 38 9.25 1.34 1.40
N GLU A 39 10.35 0.59 1.29
CA GLU A 39 11.03 0.30 0.03
C GLU A 39 10.16 -0.52 -0.94
N ASP A 40 9.36 -1.44 -0.41
CA ASP A 40 8.47 -2.29 -1.21
C ASP A 40 7.34 -1.45 -1.81
N LEU A 41 6.76 -0.52 -1.03
CA LEU A 41 5.71 0.39 -1.51
C LEU A 41 6.23 1.33 -2.60
N GLU A 42 7.41 1.93 -2.42
CA GLU A 42 8.05 2.78 -3.42
C GLU A 42 8.31 2.02 -4.73
N SER A 43 8.86 0.81 -4.61
CA SER A 43 9.17 -0.04 -5.76
C SER A 43 7.90 -0.49 -6.49
N ALA A 44 6.83 -0.83 -5.76
CA ALA A 44 5.56 -1.23 -6.34
C ALA A 44 4.84 -0.08 -7.07
N LEU A 45 4.92 1.14 -6.53
CA LEU A 45 4.36 2.33 -7.18
C LEU A 45 5.15 2.75 -8.43
N LEU A 46 6.47 2.58 -8.42
CA LEU A 46 7.34 2.89 -9.57
C LEU A 46 7.44 1.75 -10.59
N SER A 47 6.89 0.56 -10.30
CA SER A 47 6.83 -0.53 -11.27
C SER A 47 5.90 -0.17 -12.43
N ASP A 48 6.39 -0.29 -13.66
CA ASP A 48 5.60 -0.12 -14.88
C ASP A 48 4.80 -1.39 -15.26
N GLY A 49 4.61 -2.35 -14.33
CA GLY A 49 3.91 -3.62 -14.59
C GLY A 49 4.73 -4.65 -15.38
N THR A 50 6.02 -4.38 -15.60
CA THR A 50 6.96 -5.27 -16.32
C THR A 50 7.91 -6.03 -15.39
N SER A 51 7.88 -5.74 -14.09
CA SER A 51 8.68 -6.42 -13.05
C SER A 51 7.97 -7.65 -12.48
N ASP A 52 8.64 -8.39 -11.60
CA ASP A 52 8.18 -9.65 -10.98
C ASP A 52 6.70 -9.59 -10.56
N GLU A 53 5.93 -10.64 -10.93
CA GLU A 53 4.46 -10.71 -10.74
C GLU A 53 4.00 -10.33 -9.31
N ASP A 54 4.80 -10.68 -8.29
CA ASP A 54 4.47 -10.46 -6.88
C ASP A 54 4.63 -8.99 -6.43
N GLN A 55 5.57 -8.21 -7.00
CA GLN A 55 5.69 -6.78 -6.72
C GLN A 55 4.62 -5.97 -7.45
N VAL A 56 4.24 -6.42 -8.65
CA VAL A 56 3.16 -5.83 -9.45
C VAL A 56 1.80 -6.02 -8.75
N ALA A 57 1.63 -7.10 -7.99
CA ALA A 57 0.41 -7.40 -7.27
C ALA A 57 0.28 -6.73 -5.89
N LEU A 58 1.34 -6.18 -5.31
CA LEU A 58 1.33 -5.63 -3.94
C LEU A 58 0.32 -4.49 -3.76
N VAL A 59 0.32 -3.50 -4.66
CA VAL A 59 -0.61 -2.36 -4.59
C VAL A 59 -2.06 -2.82 -4.82
N PRO A 60 -2.37 -3.62 -5.86
CA PRO A 60 -3.69 -4.24 -5.99
C PRO A 60 -4.13 -5.04 -4.77
N GLU A 61 -3.25 -5.84 -4.16
CA GLU A 61 -3.56 -6.63 -2.96
C GLU A 61 -3.93 -5.74 -1.78
N LEU A 62 -3.13 -4.69 -1.54
CA LEU A 62 -3.41 -3.70 -0.50
C LEU A 62 -4.78 -3.05 -0.72
N ILE A 63 -5.08 -2.62 -1.96
CA ILE A 63 -6.37 -2.01 -2.29
C ILE A 63 -7.51 -2.99 -2.03
N VAL A 64 -7.38 -4.25 -2.47
CA VAL A 64 -8.42 -5.27 -2.25
C VAL A 64 -8.68 -5.45 -0.76
N ARG A 65 -7.64 -5.65 0.06
CA ARG A 65 -7.80 -5.83 1.53
C ARG A 65 -8.47 -4.64 2.20
N LEU A 66 -8.07 -3.43 1.82
CA LEU A 66 -8.70 -2.21 2.35
C LEU A 66 -10.17 -2.11 1.95
N LEU A 67 -10.51 -2.36 0.68
CA LEU A 67 -11.88 -2.30 0.20
C LEU A 67 -12.78 -3.37 0.82
N THR A 68 -12.28 -4.59 1.02
CA THR A 68 -13.05 -5.67 1.63
C THR A 68 -13.39 -5.40 3.09
N GLY A 69 -12.58 -4.59 3.78
CA GLY A 69 -12.85 -4.15 5.15
C GLY A 69 -13.78 -2.96 5.28
N CYS A 70 -14.25 -2.35 4.19
CA CYS A 70 -15.12 -1.19 4.23
C CYS A 70 -16.60 -1.59 4.34
N ASP A 71 -17.33 -1.02 5.30
CA ASP A 71 -18.75 -1.35 5.56
C ASP A 71 -19.64 -1.19 4.32
N ALA A 72 -19.41 -0.14 3.52
CA ALA A 72 -20.17 0.13 2.30
C ALA A 72 -20.04 -0.97 1.23
N LEU A 73 -19.01 -1.81 1.32
CA LEU A 73 -18.73 -2.91 0.39
C LEU A 73 -18.89 -4.29 1.03
N HIS A 74 -19.29 -4.38 2.30
CA HIS A 74 -19.35 -5.66 3.04
C HIS A 74 -20.19 -6.73 2.32
N SER A 75 -21.30 -6.34 1.68
CA SER A 75 -22.16 -7.28 0.94
C SER A 75 -21.51 -7.89 -0.30
N VAL A 76 -20.50 -7.22 -0.88
CA VAL A 76 -19.81 -7.64 -2.11
C VAL A 76 -18.33 -7.95 -1.86
N ALA A 77 -17.87 -7.94 -0.61
CA ALA A 77 -16.46 -8.08 -0.26
C ALA A 77 -15.82 -9.35 -0.87
N ASN A 78 -16.54 -10.47 -0.84
CA ASN A 78 -16.05 -11.74 -1.40
C ASN A 78 -15.94 -11.76 -2.94
N GLU A 79 -16.54 -10.78 -3.63
CA GLU A 79 -16.46 -10.67 -5.08
C GLU A 79 -15.29 -9.79 -5.53
N ILE A 80 -14.66 -9.04 -4.62
CA ILE A 80 -13.55 -8.14 -4.93
C ILE A 80 -12.27 -8.95 -5.10
N THR A 81 -11.66 -8.84 -6.28
CA THR A 81 -10.45 -9.57 -6.68
C THR A 81 -9.47 -8.64 -7.40
N HIS A 82 -8.22 -9.09 -7.59
CA HIS A 82 -7.19 -8.31 -8.31
C HIS A 82 -7.57 -7.91 -9.74
N SER A 83 -8.50 -8.62 -10.39
CA SER A 83 -8.91 -8.32 -11.77
C SER A 83 -10.06 -7.30 -11.84
N ASN A 84 -10.85 -7.14 -10.78
CA ASN A 84 -12.07 -6.32 -10.81
C ASN A 84 -12.08 -5.17 -9.80
N TYR A 85 -11.07 -5.08 -8.92
CA TYR A 85 -11.02 -4.07 -7.84
C TYR A 85 -11.22 -2.64 -8.34
N GLN A 86 -10.75 -2.30 -9.54
CA GLN A 86 -10.82 -0.95 -10.08
C GLN A 86 -12.26 -0.42 -10.20
N MET A 87 -13.21 -1.28 -10.58
CA MET A 87 -14.62 -0.91 -10.67
C MET A 87 -15.18 -0.58 -9.29
N PHE A 88 -14.90 -1.42 -8.29
CA PHE A 88 -15.34 -1.22 -6.92
C PHE A 88 -14.68 0.00 -6.28
N LEU A 89 -13.37 0.16 -6.49
CA LEU A 89 -12.59 1.31 -6.03
C LEU A 89 -13.18 2.63 -6.54
N ARG A 90 -13.46 2.72 -7.85
CA ARG A 90 -14.04 3.91 -8.47
C ARG A 90 -15.40 4.26 -7.87
N ARG A 91 -16.27 3.26 -7.72
CA ARG A 91 -17.61 3.45 -7.12
C ARG A 91 -17.50 3.89 -5.66
N TYR A 92 -16.59 3.28 -4.90
CA TYR A 92 -16.35 3.61 -3.50
C TYR A 92 -15.82 5.03 -3.32
N LEU A 93 -14.77 5.42 -4.05
CA LEU A 93 -14.19 6.77 -3.97
C LEU A 93 -15.19 7.85 -4.39
N ARG A 94 -16.04 7.59 -5.40
CA ARG A 94 -17.12 8.54 -5.77
C ARG A 94 -18.07 8.83 -4.60
N GLN A 95 -18.35 7.83 -3.77
CA GLN A 95 -19.19 8.01 -2.60
C GLN A 95 -18.42 8.67 -1.45
N GLN A 96 -17.25 8.14 -1.09
CA GLN A 96 -16.50 8.62 0.09
C GLN A 96 -15.90 10.01 -0.13
N CYS A 97 -15.33 10.31 -1.29
CA CYS A 97 -14.80 11.64 -1.56
C CYS A 97 -15.90 12.73 -1.51
N ARG A 98 -17.15 12.38 -1.86
CA ARG A 98 -18.29 13.31 -1.70
C ARG A 98 -18.65 13.54 -0.23
N LEU A 99 -18.62 12.48 0.59
CA LEU A 99 -18.91 12.58 2.03
C LEU A 99 -17.84 13.37 2.78
N HIS A 100 -16.57 13.12 2.48
CA HIS A 100 -15.42 13.78 3.11
C HIS A 100 -15.02 15.10 2.44
N GLN A 101 -15.73 15.52 1.38
CA GLN A 101 -15.42 16.73 0.61
C GLN A 101 -13.96 16.78 0.11
N THR A 102 -13.41 15.64 -0.29
CA THR A 102 -12.04 15.51 -0.81
C THR A 102 -12.02 15.37 -2.33
N GLU A 103 -10.88 15.68 -2.95
CA GLU A 103 -10.70 15.50 -4.38
C GLU A 103 -10.71 14.01 -4.77
N ASN A 104 -11.57 13.65 -5.74
CA ASN A 104 -11.61 12.30 -6.30
C ASN A 104 -10.59 12.15 -7.43
N HIS A 105 -9.44 11.58 -7.09
CA HIS A 105 -8.33 11.37 -8.02
C HIS A 105 -8.55 10.20 -8.99
N PHE A 106 -9.64 9.43 -8.85
CA PHE A 106 -9.96 8.26 -9.67
C PHE A 106 -11.37 8.35 -10.29
N ASP A 107 -11.77 9.51 -10.80
CA ASP A 107 -13.10 9.69 -11.41
C ASP A 107 -13.15 9.40 -12.92
N THR A 108 -11.99 9.35 -13.59
CA THR A 108 -11.85 9.11 -15.04
C THR A 108 -11.73 7.64 -15.38
N ASP A 109 -12.33 7.15 -16.48
CA ASP A 109 -12.32 5.74 -16.94
C ASP A 109 -10.94 5.17 -17.39
N ILE A 110 -9.88 5.78 -16.90
CA ILE A 110 -8.48 5.38 -17.05
C ILE A 110 -8.15 4.28 -16.03
N ASP A 111 -7.34 3.31 -16.44
CA ASP A 111 -6.87 2.23 -15.57
C ASP A 111 -5.98 2.77 -14.45
N PHE A 112 -6.10 2.18 -13.25
CA PHE A 112 -5.34 2.62 -12.07
C PHE A 112 -3.83 2.71 -12.34
N GLN A 113 -3.24 1.71 -13.01
CA GLN A 113 -1.81 1.66 -13.28
C GLN A 113 -1.31 2.76 -14.22
N SER A 114 -2.19 3.26 -15.10
CA SER A 114 -1.85 4.33 -16.05
C SER A 114 -1.96 5.74 -15.44
N LEU A 115 -2.39 5.86 -14.19
CA LEU A 115 -2.40 7.13 -13.48
C LEU A 115 -0.98 7.55 -13.08
N PRO A 116 -0.71 8.87 -13.02
CA PRO A 116 0.52 9.38 -12.43
C PRO A 116 0.74 8.82 -11.02
N VAL A 117 2.00 8.49 -10.69
CA VAL A 117 2.39 7.90 -9.40
C VAL A 117 1.82 8.71 -8.22
N ARG A 118 1.87 10.05 -8.33
CA ARG A 118 1.33 10.96 -7.31
C ARG A 118 -0.15 10.73 -7.04
N LYS A 119 -0.97 10.57 -8.09
CA LYS A 119 -2.42 10.30 -7.95
C LYS A 119 -2.66 8.91 -7.36
N ARG A 120 -1.92 7.90 -7.80
CA ARG A 120 -1.99 6.55 -7.23
C ARG A 120 -1.72 6.55 -5.73
N LEU A 121 -0.71 7.30 -5.30
CA LEU A 121 -0.37 7.46 -3.88
C LEU A 121 -1.47 8.17 -3.09
N GLN A 122 -2.02 9.27 -3.62
CA GLN A 122 -3.13 10.00 -2.98
C GLN A 122 -4.37 9.11 -2.82
N ILE A 123 -4.67 8.27 -3.82
CA ILE A 123 -5.76 7.29 -3.74
C ILE A 123 -5.50 6.29 -2.60
N LEU A 124 -4.30 5.72 -2.51
CA LEU A 124 -3.95 4.80 -1.43
C LEU A 124 -4.05 5.46 -0.05
N HIS A 125 -3.57 6.70 0.07
CA HIS A 125 -3.68 7.48 1.30
C HIS A 125 -5.15 7.69 1.71
N HIS A 126 -6.00 8.12 0.77
CA HIS A 126 -7.43 8.28 1.01
C HIS A 126 -8.10 6.96 1.41
N LEU A 127 -7.74 5.83 0.78
CA LEU A 127 -8.27 4.53 1.15
C LEU A 127 -7.90 4.13 2.58
N CYS A 128 -6.66 4.38 3.01
CA CYS A 128 -6.24 4.12 4.39
C CYS A 128 -7.07 4.95 5.37
N HIS A 129 -7.32 6.23 5.05
CA HIS A 129 -8.17 7.10 5.85
C HIS A 129 -9.62 6.59 5.91
N PHE A 130 -10.24 6.31 4.75
CA PHE A 130 -11.63 5.84 4.70
C PHE A 130 -11.82 4.46 5.34
N ARG A 131 -10.77 3.64 5.39
CA ARG A 131 -10.82 2.35 6.10
C ARG A 131 -11.05 2.53 7.60
N LEU A 132 -10.56 3.65 8.18
CA LEU A 132 -10.71 3.96 9.60
C LEU A 132 -12.13 4.36 10.00
N ASP A 133 -12.96 4.76 9.04
CA ASP A 133 -14.37 5.14 9.29
C ASP A 133 -15.28 3.92 9.52
N SER A 134 -14.77 2.70 9.27
CA SER A 134 -15.55 1.47 9.41
C SER A 134 -15.79 1.12 10.88
N VAL A 135 -16.94 0.53 11.18
CA VAL A 135 -17.40 0.29 12.57
C VAL A 135 -16.50 -0.69 13.32
N ASP A 136 -15.91 -1.66 12.61
CA ASP A 136 -15.00 -2.66 13.18
C ASP A 136 -13.71 -2.05 13.74
N VAL A 137 -13.27 -0.92 13.20
CA VAL A 137 -12.07 -0.20 13.64
C VAL A 137 -12.20 0.29 15.07
N GLN A 138 -13.40 0.70 15.51
CA GLN A 138 -13.61 1.16 16.89
C GLN A 138 -13.27 0.05 17.91
N VAL A 139 -13.62 -1.20 17.59
CA VAL A 139 -13.31 -2.36 18.42
C VAL A 139 -11.80 -2.65 18.41
N ILE A 140 -11.17 -2.56 17.24
CA ILE A 140 -9.73 -2.77 17.08
C ILE A 140 -8.93 -1.72 17.87
N LEU A 141 -9.30 -0.44 17.73
CA LEU A 141 -8.64 0.68 18.41
C LEU A 141 -8.86 0.65 19.92
N SER A 142 -9.99 0.12 20.41
CA SER A 142 -10.23 0.00 21.85
C SER A 142 -9.21 -0.90 22.58
N ASN A 143 -8.54 -1.79 21.83
CA ASN A 143 -7.49 -2.67 22.36
C ASN A 143 -6.08 -2.08 22.21
N LEU A 144 -5.95 -0.88 21.66
CA LEU A 144 -4.68 -0.20 21.40
C LEU A 144 -4.56 1.06 22.25
N GLU A 145 -3.37 1.29 22.80
CA GLU A 145 -3.09 2.54 23.52
C GLU A 145 -3.00 3.70 22.51
N ALA A 146 -3.74 4.78 22.76
CA ALA A 146 -3.80 5.94 21.88
C ALA A 146 -2.41 6.55 21.61
N ASP A 147 -1.54 6.55 22.63
CA ASP A 147 -0.16 7.06 22.51
C ASP A 147 0.71 6.18 21.62
N SER A 148 0.39 4.88 21.49
CA SER A 148 1.10 3.97 20.60
C SER A 148 0.69 4.13 19.13
N LEU A 149 -0.45 4.77 18.85
CA LEU A 149 -0.94 5.01 17.48
C LEU A 149 -0.34 6.24 16.82
N ARG A 150 0.13 7.19 17.63
CA ARG A 150 0.64 8.47 17.15
C ARG A 150 2.15 8.40 16.98
N VAL A 151 2.60 8.63 15.75
CA VAL A 151 4.04 8.82 15.49
C VAL A 151 4.42 10.22 15.95
N GLU A 152 5.40 10.30 16.85
CA GLU A 152 5.98 11.57 17.29
C GLU A 152 7.34 11.82 16.61
N PRO A 153 7.70 13.09 16.35
CA PRO A 153 9.02 13.41 15.86
C PRO A 153 10.05 13.06 16.93
N LEU A 154 11.17 12.46 16.52
CA LEU A 154 12.31 12.15 17.40
C LEU A 154 12.92 13.41 18.02
N GLY A 155 12.78 14.55 17.35
CA GLY A 155 13.27 15.82 17.81
C GLY A 155 13.40 16.83 16.68
N TYR A 156 13.95 17.98 17.02
CA TYR A 156 14.11 19.11 16.10
C TYR A 156 15.57 19.56 16.05
N ASP A 157 16.01 20.06 14.90
CA ASP A 157 17.33 20.70 14.79
C ASP A 157 17.32 22.20 15.12
N SER A 158 18.47 22.86 14.96
CA SER A 158 18.63 24.32 15.11
C SER A 158 17.79 25.14 14.14
N LYS A 159 17.36 24.57 13.01
CA LYS A 159 16.47 25.20 12.01
C LYS A 159 15.00 24.87 12.25
N ASN A 160 14.70 24.17 13.34
CA ASN A 160 13.37 23.69 13.68
C ASN A 160 12.80 22.70 12.63
N SER A 161 13.69 21.99 11.93
CA SER A 161 13.34 20.86 11.08
C SER A 161 13.08 19.63 11.94
N GLY A 162 11.95 18.96 11.72
CA GLY A 162 11.52 17.79 12.49
C GLY A 162 12.15 16.51 11.94
N TYR A 163 12.63 15.65 12.83
CA TYR A 163 13.18 14.33 12.48
C TYR A 163 12.16 13.25 12.79
N TRP A 164 11.80 12.44 11.80
CA TRP A 164 10.73 11.47 11.88
C TRP A 164 11.24 10.06 11.59
N TYR A 165 10.96 9.15 12.52
CA TYR A 165 11.21 7.73 12.36
C TYR A 165 9.88 6.98 12.48
N PHE A 166 9.53 6.26 11.43
CA PHE A 166 8.31 5.47 11.39
C PHE A 166 8.62 4.03 11.81
N TYR A 167 9.40 3.33 10.98
CA TYR A 167 9.90 1.98 11.24
C TYR A 167 10.97 1.61 10.21
N GLY A 168 11.63 0.47 10.43
CA GLY A 168 12.69 -0.04 9.55
C GLY A 168 14.01 0.71 9.73
N THR A 169 14.62 1.13 8.62
CA THR A 169 16.00 1.66 8.59
C THR A 169 16.10 3.09 8.07
N ARG A 170 14.97 3.74 7.77
CA ARG A 170 14.93 5.08 7.15
C ARG A 170 14.65 6.16 8.18
N LEU A 171 15.29 7.31 8.00
CA LEU A 171 15.02 8.52 8.78
C LEU A 171 14.61 9.66 7.85
N TYR A 172 13.51 10.32 8.20
CA TYR A 172 12.96 11.44 7.45
C TYR A 172 13.24 12.75 8.18
N ARG A 173 13.43 13.83 7.41
CA ARG A 173 13.45 15.21 7.91
C ARG A 173 12.36 16.01 7.23
N GLU A 174 11.59 16.71 8.03
CA GLU A 174 10.60 17.70 7.62
C GLU A 174 11.22 19.09 7.79
N ASP A 175 11.53 19.75 6.68
CA ASP A 175 11.95 21.15 6.67
C ASP A 175 10.73 22.04 6.50
N ARG A 176 10.45 22.89 7.49
CA ARG A 176 9.46 23.96 7.36
C ARG A 176 10.12 25.12 6.64
N THR A 177 9.79 25.35 5.37
CA THR A 177 10.16 26.58 4.71
C THR A 177 9.50 27.70 5.49
N ALA A 178 10.33 28.57 6.09
CA ALA A 178 9.83 29.73 6.79
C ALA A 178 8.87 30.45 5.82
N ALA A 179 7.60 30.57 6.21
CA ALA A 179 6.72 31.54 5.58
C ALA A 179 7.52 32.85 5.50
N ALA A 180 7.55 33.45 4.30
CA ALA A 180 8.43 34.57 3.97
C ALA A 180 8.61 35.51 5.17
N PRO A 181 9.86 35.86 5.54
CA PRO A 181 10.11 36.64 6.74
C PRO A 181 9.32 37.93 6.65
N VAL A 182 8.34 38.10 7.55
CA VAL A 182 7.78 39.42 7.82
C VAL A 182 8.97 40.25 8.24
N THR A 183 9.29 41.23 7.41
CA THR A 183 10.51 42.02 7.42
C THR A 183 11.00 42.32 8.83
N SER A 184 12.26 41.94 9.09
CA SER A 184 13.04 42.36 10.24
C SER A 184 12.93 43.88 10.47
N ALA A 185 12.41 44.27 11.62
CA ALA A 185 12.69 45.58 12.20
C ALA A 185 13.19 45.40 13.63
N SER A 186 14.43 45.83 13.80
CA SER A 186 15.20 46.02 15.03
C SER A 186 14.41 46.45 16.28
N SER A 187 14.74 45.80 17.39
CA SER A 187 15.15 46.36 18.69
C SER A 187 14.71 47.80 19.06
N TRP A 188 14.15 47.94 20.28
CA TRP A 188 13.73 49.16 21.03
C TRP A 188 12.35 49.70 20.58
N ASN A 189 11.27 49.73 21.38
CA ASN A 189 11.17 50.12 22.79
C ASN A 189 9.91 49.60 23.51
N SER A 190 9.99 49.67 24.83
CA SER A 190 9.03 49.20 25.85
C SER A 190 7.61 49.82 25.77
N LYS A 191 6.63 49.06 26.28
CA LYS A 191 5.25 49.42 26.66
C LYS A 191 4.22 49.59 25.53
N GLN A 192 3.73 48.46 25.00
CA GLN A 192 2.33 48.24 24.62
C GLN A 192 2.17 46.80 24.07
N SER A 193 2.14 45.78 24.93
CA SER A 193 1.94 44.40 24.46
C SER A 193 1.07 43.52 25.37
N ALA A 194 0.32 44.09 26.32
CA ALA A 194 -0.63 43.31 27.12
C ALA A 194 -2.00 43.13 26.43
N ALA A 195 -2.40 44.06 25.56
CA ALA A 195 -3.73 44.02 24.92
C ALA A 195 -3.79 43.10 23.68
N ALA A 196 -2.70 42.96 22.93
CA ALA A 196 -2.67 42.15 21.70
C ALA A 196 -2.55 40.63 21.99
N ALA A 197 -1.89 40.25 23.07
CA ALA A 197 -1.76 38.84 23.48
C ALA A 197 -3.08 38.26 24.03
N ALA A 198 -3.90 39.10 24.69
CA ALA A 198 -5.21 38.70 25.21
C ALA A 198 -6.25 38.49 24.10
N ALA A 199 -6.17 39.25 23.00
CA ALA A 199 -7.07 39.10 21.85
C ALA A 199 -6.78 37.83 21.03
N ALA A 200 -5.51 37.38 20.96
CA ALA A 200 -5.13 36.15 20.25
C ALA A 200 -5.48 34.88 21.02
N ALA A 201 -5.45 34.91 22.36
CA ALA A 201 -5.85 33.77 23.20
C ALA A 201 -7.38 33.56 23.21
N ALA A 202 -8.17 34.63 23.11
CA ALA A 202 -9.63 34.54 23.06
C ALA A 202 -10.19 33.98 21.74
N ALA A 203 -9.41 33.96 20.67
CA ALA A 203 -9.81 33.42 19.36
C ALA A 203 -9.59 31.90 19.22
N ALA A 204 -8.99 31.24 20.23
CA ALA A 204 -8.68 29.82 20.19
C ALA A 204 -9.73 28.93 20.90
N GLU A 205 -10.75 29.52 21.52
CA GLU A 205 -11.85 28.77 22.15
C GLU A 205 -13.17 29.13 21.47
N PHE A 206 -13.83 28.10 20.92
CA PHE A 206 -15.18 28.10 20.32
C PHE A 206 -15.27 28.44 18.82
N GLU A 207 -15.50 27.41 17.98
CA GLU A 207 -16.65 27.43 17.04
C GLU A 207 -16.88 26.07 16.36
N CYS A 208 -18.02 25.48 16.69
CA CYS A 208 -18.80 24.60 15.83
C CYS A 208 -19.83 25.49 15.12
N GLY A 209 -19.97 25.37 13.79
CA GLY A 209 -21.19 25.78 13.08
C GLY A 209 -21.03 26.71 11.86
N SER A 210 -21.02 26.07 10.68
CA SER A 210 -21.68 26.46 9.41
C SER A 210 -21.32 27.73 8.63
N ASP A 211 -21.00 27.46 7.36
CA ASP A 211 -21.34 28.18 6.12
C ASP A 211 -20.79 29.59 5.91
N ASP A 212 -19.62 29.69 5.27
CA ASP A 212 -19.50 30.15 3.86
C ASP A 212 -18.02 30.04 3.42
N PHE A 213 -17.62 28.99 2.67
CA PHE A 213 -16.28 28.98 2.06
C PHE A 213 -16.20 28.24 0.72
N SER A 214 -16.34 29.05 -0.32
CA SER A 214 -15.79 28.80 -1.64
C SER A 214 -14.26 28.56 -1.55
N GLY A 215 -13.87 27.30 -1.76
CA GLY A 215 -12.59 26.92 -2.37
C GLY A 215 -11.31 27.29 -1.62
N ASN A 216 -10.87 26.44 -0.68
CA ASN A 216 -9.44 26.06 -0.60
C ASN A 216 -9.18 24.89 0.39
N THR A 217 -9.23 23.65 -0.09
CA THR A 217 -8.67 22.48 0.63
C THR A 217 -7.16 22.34 0.36
N THR A 218 -6.42 23.45 0.24
CA THR A 218 -4.96 23.48 -0.03
C THR A 218 -4.14 24.13 1.09
N LEU A 219 -4.72 24.40 2.26
CA LEU A 219 -3.99 25.05 3.36
C LEU A 219 -3.04 24.13 4.14
N TRP A 220 -2.90 22.86 3.74
CA TRP A 220 -1.91 21.93 4.27
C TRP A 220 -0.98 21.59 3.10
N ASN A 221 0.31 21.96 3.21
CA ASN A 221 1.43 21.73 2.26
C ASN A 221 1.69 22.71 1.11
N ASN A 222 2.05 23.96 1.41
CA ASN A 222 2.96 24.70 0.51
C ASN A 222 4.35 24.98 1.12
N ASN A 223 4.56 24.68 2.40
CA ASN A 223 5.76 25.10 3.12
C ASN A 223 6.54 23.97 3.83
N THR A 224 6.28 22.70 3.55
CA THR A 224 7.01 21.60 4.20
C THR A 224 7.65 20.70 3.16
N VAL A 225 8.97 20.58 3.21
CA VAL A 225 9.75 19.71 2.32
C VAL A 225 10.21 18.51 3.14
N TRP A 226 9.81 17.31 2.71
CA TRP A 226 10.23 16.06 3.33
C TRP A 226 11.39 15.47 2.57
N GLN A 227 12.38 14.94 3.29
CA GLN A 227 13.57 14.34 2.71
C GLN A 227 14.00 13.12 3.52
N VAL A 228 14.46 12.07 2.85
CA VAL A 228 15.14 10.95 3.51
C VAL A 228 16.59 11.32 3.74
N ILE A 229 17.06 11.22 4.99
CA ILE A 229 18.44 11.56 5.36
C ILE A 229 19.30 10.32 5.55
N CYS A 230 18.74 9.26 6.13
CA CYS A 230 19.49 8.06 6.44
C CYS A 230 18.93 6.86 5.70
N PHE A 231 19.80 6.17 4.95
CA PHE A 231 19.49 4.92 4.25
C PHE A 231 20.32 3.74 4.80
N THR A 232 21.55 4.03 5.24
CA THR A 232 22.55 3.06 5.69
C THR A 232 22.94 3.30 7.15
N GLU A 233 23.50 2.28 7.80
CA GLU A 233 24.03 2.40 9.17
C GLU A 233 25.06 3.54 9.29
N ASP A 234 25.90 3.70 8.25
CA ASP A 234 26.91 4.77 8.19
C ASP A 234 26.26 6.16 8.16
N ASP A 235 25.14 6.33 7.46
CA ASP A 235 24.41 7.62 7.42
C ASP A 235 23.90 8.02 8.81
N TRP A 236 23.41 7.05 9.59
CA TRP A 236 22.97 7.28 10.96
C TRP A 236 24.15 7.65 11.87
N GLN A 237 25.29 6.99 11.72
CA GLN A 237 26.51 7.31 12.47
C GLN A 237 27.08 8.70 12.11
N HIS A 238 27.05 9.07 10.83
CA HIS A 238 27.45 10.39 10.36
C HIS A 238 26.51 11.48 10.87
N LEU A 239 25.19 11.25 10.84
CA LEU A 239 24.20 12.18 11.38
C LEU A 239 24.40 12.38 12.90
N ALA A 240 24.59 11.30 13.64
CA ALA A 240 24.87 11.36 15.08
C ALA A 240 26.17 12.12 15.36
N SER A 241 27.23 11.89 14.58
CA SER A 241 28.50 12.61 14.70
C SER A 241 28.35 14.11 14.44
N LYS A 242 27.53 14.49 13.46
CA LYS A 242 27.22 15.90 13.15
C LYS A 242 26.54 16.60 14.32
N PHE A 243 25.58 15.93 14.98
CA PHE A 243 24.89 16.51 16.14
C PHE A 243 25.73 16.50 17.41
N LYS A 244 26.60 15.50 17.60
CA LYS A 244 27.59 15.50 18.68
C LYS A 244 28.52 16.71 18.63
N ALA A 245 28.86 17.16 17.43
CA ALA A 245 29.71 18.33 17.21
C ALA A 245 28.96 19.66 17.39
N SER A 246 27.63 19.65 17.46
CA SER A 246 26.84 20.88 17.56
C SER A 246 26.56 21.31 19.00
N SER A 247 26.48 22.62 19.21
CA SER A 247 26.30 23.25 20.53
C SER A 247 24.82 23.46 20.90
N HIS A 248 23.89 23.24 19.96
CA HIS A 248 22.47 23.54 20.17
C HIS A 248 21.80 22.51 21.08
N ALA A 249 21.03 22.98 22.08
CA ALA A 249 20.37 22.11 23.06
C ALA A 249 19.44 21.07 22.41
N LYS A 250 18.61 21.48 21.43
CA LYS A 250 17.69 20.58 20.70
C LYS A 250 18.43 19.49 19.92
N GLU A 251 19.56 19.85 19.30
CA GLU A 251 20.38 18.89 18.54
C GLU A 251 21.11 17.91 19.47
N ARG A 252 21.49 18.34 20.68
CA ARG A 252 22.06 17.47 21.70
C ARG A 252 21.05 16.47 22.26
N GLU A 253 19.81 16.91 22.47
CA GLU A 253 18.70 16.04 22.87
C GLU A 253 18.41 14.99 21.78
N LEU A 254 18.33 15.42 20.52
CA LEU A 254 18.18 14.52 19.39
C LEU A 254 19.36 13.52 19.31
N PHE A 255 20.60 13.98 19.49
CA PHE A 255 21.77 13.08 19.56
C PHE A 255 21.66 12.06 20.69
N GLN A 256 21.19 12.48 21.88
CA GLN A 256 21.03 11.59 23.02
C GLN A 256 20.01 10.49 22.70
N ILE A 257 18.85 10.85 22.15
CA ILE A 257 17.82 9.89 21.73
C ILE A 257 18.39 8.92 20.67
N LEU A 258 19.07 9.45 19.65
CA LEU A 258 19.70 8.64 18.60
C LEU A 258 20.75 7.67 19.16
N ALA A 259 21.63 8.14 20.04
CA ALA A 259 22.73 7.36 20.58
C ALA A 259 22.30 6.32 21.60
N GLU A 260 21.31 6.62 22.43
CA GLU A 260 20.83 5.71 23.49
C GLU A 260 19.84 4.67 22.94
N ASN A 261 18.90 5.08 22.10
CA ASN A 261 17.78 4.22 21.70
C ASN A 261 17.95 3.56 20.33
N PHE A 262 18.63 4.22 19.39
CA PHE A 262 18.68 3.77 17.98
C PHE A 262 20.02 3.12 17.64
N LEU A 263 21.15 3.81 17.82
CA LEU A 263 22.47 3.31 17.40
C LEU A 263 22.80 1.88 17.88
N PRO A 264 22.50 1.47 19.13
CA PRO A 264 22.77 0.10 19.57
C PRO A 264 21.93 -0.95 18.85
N LYS A 265 20.73 -0.58 18.41
CA LYS A 265 19.75 -1.47 17.75
C LYS A 265 19.86 -1.46 16.23
N LEU A 266 20.42 -0.41 15.62
CA LEU A 266 20.56 -0.29 14.17
C LEU A 266 21.21 -1.53 13.51
N PRO A 267 22.35 -2.07 13.99
CA PRO A 267 22.95 -3.25 13.36
C PRO A 267 22.02 -4.47 13.34
N GLN A 268 21.17 -4.61 14.36
CA GLN A 268 20.17 -5.68 14.41
C GLN A 268 19.05 -5.42 13.42
N LEU A 269 18.51 -4.21 13.37
CA LEU A 269 17.45 -3.81 12.43
C LEU A 269 17.89 -3.98 10.96
N PHE A 270 19.13 -3.60 10.62
CA PHE A 270 19.67 -3.79 9.27
C PHE A 270 19.84 -5.27 8.92
N ARG A 271 20.34 -6.11 9.84
CA ARG A 271 20.43 -7.57 9.63
C ARG A 271 19.07 -8.22 9.51
N GLU A 272 18.12 -7.80 10.31
CA GLU A 272 16.75 -8.32 10.28
C GLU A 272 16.05 -7.95 8.98
N ARG A 273 16.16 -6.69 8.54
CA ARG A 273 15.70 -6.24 7.22
C ARG A 273 16.30 -7.08 6.09
N GLU A 274 17.61 -7.28 6.09
CA GLU A 274 18.29 -8.10 5.07
C GLU A 274 17.83 -9.57 5.11
N ARG A 275 17.62 -10.12 6.32
CA ARG A 275 17.08 -11.48 6.50
C ARG A 275 15.65 -11.60 5.96
N LEU A 276 14.79 -10.62 6.24
CA LEU A 276 13.41 -10.57 5.75
C LEU A 276 13.38 -10.45 4.22
N ARG A 277 14.19 -9.56 3.66
CA ARG A 277 14.33 -9.40 2.20
C ARG A 277 14.78 -10.70 1.53
N ARG A 278 15.78 -11.39 2.10
CA ARG A 278 16.21 -12.72 1.61
C ARG A 278 15.11 -13.76 1.72
N ARG A 279 14.34 -13.77 2.82
CA ARG A 279 13.21 -14.69 3.01
C ARG A 279 12.13 -14.45 1.96
N LYS A 280 11.74 -13.19 1.72
CA LYS A 280 10.77 -12.79 0.68
C LYS A 280 11.24 -13.29 -0.70
N LEU A 281 12.49 -13.06 -1.09
CA LEU A 281 13.06 -13.54 -2.35
C LEU A 281 13.05 -15.07 -2.49
N LEU A 282 13.33 -15.81 -1.42
CA LEU A 282 13.28 -17.27 -1.42
C LEU A 282 11.84 -17.79 -1.52
N GLN A 283 10.89 -17.11 -0.87
CA GLN A 283 9.47 -17.46 -0.92
C GLN A 283 8.90 -17.26 -2.32
N VAL A 284 9.20 -16.12 -2.98
CA VAL A 284 8.85 -15.85 -4.38
C VAL A 284 9.40 -16.95 -5.30
N ARG A 285 10.67 -17.34 -5.11
CA ARG A 285 11.26 -18.41 -5.91
C ARG A 285 10.59 -19.78 -5.68
N ASN A 286 10.03 -20.01 -4.49
CA ASN A 286 9.33 -21.24 -4.16
C ASN A 286 7.90 -21.26 -4.73
N SER A 287 7.17 -20.14 -4.67
CA SER A 287 5.80 -20.02 -5.22
C SER A 287 5.79 -20.22 -6.74
N SER A 288 6.72 -19.61 -7.48
CA SER A 288 6.80 -19.81 -8.95
C SER A 288 7.13 -21.26 -9.32
N ARG A 289 8.00 -21.92 -8.56
CA ARG A 289 8.34 -23.34 -8.77
C ARG A 289 7.15 -24.26 -8.50
N LEU A 290 6.43 -24.03 -7.40
CA LEU A 290 5.25 -24.80 -7.03
C LEU A 290 4.12 -24.62 -8.04
N ARG A 291 3.89 -23.39 -8.51
CA ARG A 291 2.89 -23.08 -9.55
C ARG A 291 3.22 -23.77 -10.87
N ASN A 292 4.47 -23.69 -11.33
CA ASN A 292 4.92 -24.37 -12.54
C ASN A 292 4.76 -25.90 -12.43
N LEU A 293 5.04 -26.46 -11.26
CA LEU A 293 4.88 -27.89 -11.01
C LEU A 293 3.40 -28.32 -11.03
N ALA A 294 2.52 -27.51 -10.44
CA ALA A 294 1.08 -27.74 -10.45
C ALA A 294 0.48 -27.63 -11.86
N GLU A 295 0.90 -26.63 -12.63
CA GLU A 295 0.45 -26.44 -14.01
C GLU A 295 0.92 -27.59 -14.92
N LEU A 296 2.16 -28.04 -14.76
CA LEU A 296 2.68 -29.20 -15.49
C LEU A 296 1.88 -30.48 -15.17
N LYS A 297 1.52 -30.67 -13.90
CA LYS A 297 0.72 -31.82 -13.46
C LYS A 297 -0.71 -31.77 -14.02
N ALA A 298 -1.34 -30.60 -14.01
CA ALA A 298 -2.67 -30.40 -14.59
C ALA A 298 -2.69 -30.69 -16.10
N ARG A 299 -1.67 -30.25 -16.85
CA ARG A 299 -1.54 -30.57 -18.28
C ARG A 299 -1.38 -32.07 -18.52
N GLN A 300 -0.59 -32.76 -17.68
CA GLN A 300 -0.42 -34.22 -17.77
C GLN A 300 -1.72 -34.97 -17.46
N GLU A 301 -2.52 -34.48 -16.52
CA GLU A 301 -3.82 -35.06 -16.16
C GLU A 301 -4.84 -34.86 -17.28
N GLU A 302 -4.91 -33.66 -17.86
CA GLU A 302 -5.78 -33.37 -19.01
C GLU A 302 -5.41 -34.23 -20.24
N GLU A 303 -4.12 -34.44 -20.52
CA GLU A 303 -3.69 -35.36 -21.58
C GLU A 303 -4.10 -36.82 -21.31
N ARG A 304 -4.04 -37.26 -20.04
CA ARG A 304 -4.47 -38.62 -19.66
C ARG A 304 -5.97 -38.78 -19.85
N GLU A 305 -6.77 -37.83 -19.38
CA GLU A 305 -8.22 -37.83 -19.56
C GLU A 305 -8.61 -37.81 -21.04
N LYS A 306 -7.93 -37.01 -21.88
CA LYS A 306 -8.15 -37.02 -23.33
C LYS A 306 -7.89 -38.38 -23.95
N ARG A 307 -6.79 -39.05 -23.57
CA ARG A 307 -6.46 -40.40 -24.06
C ARG A 307 -7.46 -41.45 -23.60
N GLU A 308 -7.97 -41.34 -22.38
CA GLU A 308 -9.01 -42.26 -21.88
C GLU A 308 -10.34 -42.05 -22.58
N LEU A 309 -10.77 -40.80 -22.77
CA LEU A 309 -11.95 -40.45 -23.54
C LEU A 309 -11.86 -40.94 -24.99
N GLU A 310 -10.69 -40.85 -25.62
CA GLU A 310 -10.46 -41.35 -26.97
C GLU A 310 -10.58 -42.87 -27.05
N ARG A 311 -9.98 -43.60 -26.09
CA ARG A 311 -10.11 -45.06 -25.98
C ARG A 311 -11.55 -45.50 -25.76
N GLU A 312 -12.29 -44.79 -24.90
CA GLU A 312 -13.70 -45.08 -24.64
C GLU A 312 -14.56 -44.83 -25.89
N ARG A 313 -14.32 -43.74 -26.61
CA ARG A 313 -14.96 -43.44 -27.89
C ARG A 313 -14.69 -44.51 -28.94
N GLU A 314 -13.45 -45.00 -29.03
CA GLU A 314 -13.12 -46.11 -29.92
C GLU A 314 -13.83 -47.40 -29.52
N ARG A 315 -13.93 -47.71 -28.22
CA ARG A 315 -14.62 -48.90 -27.73
C ARG A 315 -16.11 -48.87 -28.11
N ILE A 316 -16.78 -47.75 -27.84
CA ILE A 316 -18.18 -47.52 -28.22
C ILE A 316 -18.35 -47.64 -29.76
N ARG A 317 -17.40 -47.13 -30.55
CA ARG A 317 -17.44 -47.25 -32.01
C ARG A 317 -17.35 -48.72 -32.47
N ARG A 318 -16.45 -49.51 -31.88
CA ARG A 318 -16.29 -50.95 -32.20
C ARG A 318 -17.51 -51.76 -31.77
N GLU A 319 -18.10 -51.47 -30.62
CA GLU A 319 -19.36 -52.09 -30.15
C GLU A 319 -20.54 -51.78 -31.08
N ARG A 320 -20.68 -50.53 -31.54
CA ARG A 320 -21.71 -50.16 -32.52
C ARG A 320 -21.52 -50.88 -33.85
N GLN A 321 -20.29 -51.02 -34.33
CA GLN A 321 -19.99 -51.74 -35.58
C GLN A 321 -20.29 -53.24 -35.47
N THR A 322 -19.89 -53.88 -34.37
CA THR A 322 -20.18 -55.30 -34.12
C THR A 322 -21.68 -55.55 -33.97
N ALA A 323 -22.41 -54.72 -33.22
CA ALA A 323 -23.87 -54.81 -33.10
C ALA A 323 -24.59 -54.64 -34.45
N THR A 324 -24.12 -53.72 -35.29
CA THR A 324 -24.68 -53.50 -36.63
C THR A 324 -24.45 -54.71 -37.55
N SER A 325 -23.25 -55.30 -37.51
CA SER A 325 -22.90 -56.52 -38.27
C SER A 325 -23.76 -57.73 -37.84
N LEU A 326 -23.91 -57.93 -36.53
CA LEU A 326 -24.79 -58.96 -35.95
C LEU A 326 -26.25 -58.78 -36.36
N ALA A 327 -26.77 -57.55 -36.31
CA ALA A 327 -28.13 -57.23 -36.75
C ALA A 327 -28.33 -57.49 -38.25
N ALA A 328 -27.33 -57.19 -39.08
CA ALA A 328 -27.35 -57.49 -40.51
C ALA A 328 -27.37 -59.01 -40.77
N GLN A 329 -26.51 -59.80 -40.12
CA GLN A 329 -26.51 -61.26 -40.23
C GLN A 329 -27.84 -61.89 -39.78
N GLN A 330 -28.44 -61.41 -38.70
CA GLN A 330 -29.75 -61.88 -38.25
C GLN A 330 -30.87 -61.54 -39.25
N ARG A 331 -30.84 -60.35 -39.86
CA ARG A 331 -31.78 -59.97 -40.93
C ARG A 331 -31.63 -60.88 -42.15
N THR A 332 -30.41 -61.22 -42.54
CA THR A 332 -30.14 -62.15 -43.65
C THR A 332 -30.62 -63.56 -43.33
N ARG A 333 -30.37 -64.08 -42.11
CA ARG A 333 -30.93 -65.38 -41.65
C ARG A 333 -32.45 -65.40 -41.65
N ARG A 334 -33.10 -64.33 -41.18
CA ARG A 334 -34.57 -64.20 -41.19
C ARG A 334 -35.13 -64.16 -42.61
N ARG A 335 -34.46 -63.50 -43.56
CA ARG A 335 -34.84 -63.48 -44.98
C ARG A 335 -34.73 -64.86 -45.62
N LEU A 336 -33.64 -65.58 -45.35
CA LEU A 336 -33.44 -66.95 -45.86
C LEU A 336 -34.47 -67.93 -45.27
N ALA A 337 -34.78 -67.85 -43.98
CA ALA A 337 -35.80 -68.68 -43.35
C ALA A 337 -37.23 -68.41 -43.87
N ARG A 338 -37.50 -67.20 -44.37
CA ARG A 338 -38.80 -66.81 -44.94
C ARG A 338 -38.95 -67.16 -46.42
N ALA A 339 -37.87 -67.54 -47.10
CA ALA A 339 -37.85 -67.98 -48.49
C ALA A 339 -37.95 -69.51 -48.65
N VAL A 340 -38.01 -70.25 -47.53
CA VAL A 340 -38.09 -71.73 -47.47
C VAL A 340 -39.50 -72.22 -47.15
N PHE A 341 -40.50 -71.32 -47.09
CA PHE A 341 -41.93 -71.67 -46.96
C PHE A 341 -42.70 -71.33 -48.23
#